data_AF-A0A4V6D2P6-F1
#
_entry.id   AF-A0A4V6D2P6-F1
#
_cell.length_a   1.000
_cell.length_b   1.000
_cell.length_c   1.000
_cell.angle_alpha   90.00
_cell.angle_beta   90.00
_cell.angle_gamma   90.00
#
_symmetry.space_group_name_H-M   'P 1'
#
loop_
_entity.id
_entity.type
_entity.pdbx_description
1 polymer ?
#
loop_
_entity_poly.entity_id
_entity_poly.type
_entity_poly.pdbx_seq_one_letter_code
_entity_poly.pdbx_strand_id
1 'polypeptide(L)'
;MTPAQDPFYIVKDEIQDSIDKVQDTFNQWKQTPENTGEYVHLTKELLTSCESIQWQVDELEKAISVAERDPAYYGLNDAEIRRRRSWTNTARNQVLSLRRNVEAGRQKTLFGHSTNTSESIRSKKHISQDNDEFIASESDQQMLLIKRQDEELDALSASVQRIGGVGLTIHDELVGQEKLLGELSLDMETTSNRLDFVQFSSIS
;
A
#
# COMPACT_ATOMS: atom_id res chain seq x y z
N MET A 1 -31.43 -4.32 12.83
CA MET A 1 -30.02 -4.01 13.06
C MET A 1 -29.20 -5.06 12.34
N THR A 2 -28.57 -4.73 11.22
CA THR A 2 -27.57 -5.60 10.59
C THR A 2 -26.38 -5.73 11.56
N PRO A 3 -25.80 -6.93 11.75
CA PRO A 3 -24.59 -7.05 12.55
C PRO A 3 -23.54 -6.09 11.98
N ALA A 4 -22.88 -5.30 12.83
CA ALA A 4 -21.78 -4.45 12.42
C ALA A 4 -20.78 -5.32 11.65
N GLN A 5 -20.46 -4.91 10.41
CA GLN A 5 -19.55 -5.66 9.55
C GLN A 5 -18.19 -5.72 10.23
N ASP A 6 -17.70 -6.94 10.45
CA ASP A 6 -16.46 -7.21 11.16
C ASP A 6 -15.29 -6.40 10.57
N PRO A 7 -14.68 -5.47 11.34
CA PRO A 7 -13.67 -4.54 10.81
C PRO A 7 -12.49 -5.25 10.14
N PHE A 8 -12.18 -6.47 10.57
CA PHE A 8 -11.15 -7.28 9.94
C PHE A 8 -11.44 -7.51 8.46
N TYR A 9 -12.68 -7.89 8.10
CA TYR A 9 -13.04 -8.22 6.73
C TYR A 9 -13.12 -6.99 5.83
N ILE A 10 -13.48 -5.83 6.39
CA ILE A 10 -13.44 -4.56 5.65
C ILE A 10 -12.00 -4.24 5.24
N VAL A 11 -11.09 -4.21 6.21
CA VAL A 11 -9.66 -3.92 5.96
C VAL A 11 -9.03 -4.99 5.08
N LYS A 12 -9.41 -6.26 5.27
CA LYS A 12 -8.97 -7.38 4.43
C LYS A 12 -9.33 -7.14 2.96
N ASP A 13 -10.57 -6.72 2.68
CA ASP A 13 -11.03 -6.49 1.31
C ASP A 13 -10.34 -5.27 0.70
N GLU A 14 -10.14 -4.19 1.46
CA GLU A 14 -9.36 -3.02 1.00
C GLU A 14 -7.89 -3.35 0.68
N ILE A 15 -7.25 -4.17 1.53
CA ILE A 15 -5.90 -4.66 1.28
C ILE A 15 -5.87 -5.57 0.04
N GLN A 16 -6.87 -6.44 -0.13
CA GLN A 16 -6.95 -7.31 -1.30
C GLN A 16 -7.09 -6.50 -2.60
N ASP A 17 -7.97 -5.50 -2.62
CA ASP A 17 -8.12 -4.59 -3.77
C ASP A 17 -6.80 -3.86 -4.08
N SER A 18 -6.03 -3.51 -3.05
CA SER A 18 -4.72 -2.87 -3.20
C SER A 18 -3.68 -3.82 -3.75
N ILE A 19 -3.69 -5.09 -3.33
CA ILE A 19 -2.83 -6.16 -3.87
C ILE A 19 -3.15 -6.40 -5.34
N ASP A 20 -4.42 -6.47 -5.70
CA ASP A 20 -4.87 -6.71 -7.08
C ASP A 20 -4.41 -5.57 -8.00
N LYS A 21 -4.54 -4.31 -7.55
CA LYS A 21 -4.01 -3.14 -8.27
C LYS A 21 -2.49 -3.21 -8.47
N VAL A 22 -1.74 -3.55 -7.41
CA VAL A 22 -0.27 -3.70 -7.51
C VAL A 22 0.10 -4.81 -8.49
N GLN A 23 -0.67 -5.91 -8.52
CA GLN A 23 -0.45 -7.00 -9.45
C GLN A 23 -0.67 -6.55 -10.91
N ASP A 24 -1.71 -5.74 -11.17
CA ASP A 24 -1.98 -5.17 -12.48
C ASP A 24 -0.88 -4.20 -12.92
N THR A 25 -0.49 -3.27 -12.05
CA THR A 25 0.64 -2.35 -12.29
C THR A 25 1.95 -3.12 -12.54
N PHE A 26 2.16 -4.24 -11.85
CA PHE A 26 3.34 -5.09 -12.03
C PHE A 26 3.34 -5.81 -13.39
N ASN A 27 2.17 -6.25 -13.85
CA ASN A 27 2.01 -6.84 -15.17
C ASN A 27 2.23 -5.80 -16.28
N GLN A 28 1.80 -4.56 -16.08
CA GLN A 28 2.11 -3.44 -16.97
C GLN A 28 3.62 -3.15 -16.98
N TRP A 29 4.23 -3.00 -15.80
CA TRP A 29 5.65 -2.73 -15.65
C TRP A 29 6.55 -3.77 -16.35
N LYS A 30 6.17 -5.06 -16.30
CA LYS A 30 6.87 -6.13 -17.03
C LYS A 30 6.83 -5.99 -18.55
N GLN A 31 5.79 -5.33 -19.09
CA GLN A 31 5.60 -5.13 -20.53
C GLN A 31 6.19 -3.80 -21.00
N THR A 32 6.43 -2.86 -20.08
CA THR A 32 7.02 -1.55 -20.39
C THR A 32 8.52 -1.69 -20.67
N PRO A 33 9.04 -1.10 -21.77
CA PRO A 33 10.48 -1.11 -22.05
C PRO A 33 11.29 -0.40 -20.96
N GLU A 34 12.37 -1.04 -20.53
CA GLU A 34 13.19 -0.63 -19.38
C GLU A 34 13.79 0.79 -19.51
N ASN A 35 14.01 1.28 -20.74
CA ASN A 35 14.58 2.61 -21.02
C ASN A 35 13.56 3.76 -21.03
N THR A 36 12.33 3.51 -20.58
CA THR A 36 11.26 4.52 -20.62
C THR A 36 11.09 5.18 -19.25
N GLY A 37 10.82 6.49 -19.22
CA GLY A 37 10.42 7.18 -17.98
C GLY A 37 9.18 6.56 -17.32
N GLU A 38 8.32 5.90 -18.10
CA GLU A 38 7.19 5.11 -17.61
C GLU A 38 7.63 3.89 -16.78
N TYR A 39 8.65 3.13 -17.20
CA TYR A 39 9.17 2.00 -16.44
C TYR A 39 9.66 2.45 -15.06
N VAL A 40 10.34 3.59 -15.04
CA VAL A 40 10.85 4.20 -13.82
C VAL A 40 9.71 4.66 -12.89
N HIS A 41 8.69 5.33 -13.44
CA HIS A 41 7.50 5.74 -12.68
C HIS A 41 6.77 4.54 -12.08
N LEU A 42 6.51 3.50 -12.89
CA LEU A 42 5.85 2.27 -12.47
C LEU A 42 6.67 1.52 -11.40
N THR A 43 8.01 1.52 -11.51
CA THR A 43 8.89 0.96 -10.46
C THR A 43 8.66 1.66 -9.12
N LYS A 44 8.64 3.00 -9.12
CA LYS A 44 8.41 3.81 -7.91
C LYS A 44 7.04 3.57 -7.31
N GLU A 45 6.01 3.56 -8.15
CA GLU A 45 4.62 3.30 -7.74
C GLU A 45 4.48 1.91 -7.10
N LEU A 46 5.08 0.89 -7.70
CA LEU A 46 5.06 -0.48 -7.19
C LEU A 46 5.75 -0.62 -5.84
N LEU A 47 6.94 -0.03 -5.68
CA LEU A 47 7.68 -0.09 -4.40
C LEU A 47 6.90 0.62 -3.28
N THR A 48 6.38 1.81 -3.56
CA THR A 48 5.59 2.59 -2.61
C THR A 48 4.32 1.84 -2.20
N SER A 49 3.61 1.27 -3.17
CA SER A 49 2.38 0.53 -2.91
C SER A 49 2.66 -0.75 -2.13
N CYS A 50 3.74 -1.48 -2.47
CA CYS A 50 4.17 -2.64 -1.71
C CYS A 50 4.50 -2.30 -0.25
N GLU A 51 5.17 -1.18 0.01
CA GLU A 51 5.49 -0.73 1.38
C GLU A 51 4.23 -0.35 2.18
N SER A 52 3.30 0.38 1.55
CA SER A 52 2.02 0.73 2.17
C SER A 52 1.23 -0.53 2.56
N ILE A 53 1.11 -1.49 1.64
CA ILE A 53 0.39 -2.74 1.91
C ILE A 53 1.10 -3.58 2.98
N GLN A 54 2.43 -3.68 2.95
CA GLN A 54 3.20 -4.38 3.99
C GLN A 54 2.89 -3.82 5.38
N TRP A 55 2.86 -2.49 5.51
CA TRP A 55 2.53 -1.83 6.77
C TRP A 55 1.08 -2.13 7.20
N GLN A 56 0.11 -2.08 6.29
CA GLN A 56 -1.30 -2.40 6.61
C GLN A 56 -1.46 -3.86 7.07
N VAL A 57 -0.77 -4.79 6.39
CA VAL A 57 -0.76 -6.22 6.75
C VAL A 57 -0.11 -6.44 8.13
N ASP A 58 0.98 -5.72 8.44
CA ASP A 58 1.63 -5.75 9.76
C ASP A 58 0.70 -5.27 10.87
N GLU A 59 -0.05 -4.21 10.62
CA GLU A 59 -0.98 -3.67 11.61
C GLU A 59 -2.16 -4.62 11.84
N LEU A 60 -2.66 -5.24 10.77
CA LEU A 60 -3.69 -6.27 10.87
C LEU A 60 -3.19 -7.51 11.62
N GLU A 61 -1.92 -7.89 11.46
CA GLU A 61 -1.29 -8.99 12.21
C GLU A 61 -1.22 -8.69 13.72
N LYS A 62 -0.91 -7.44 14.10
CA LYS A 62 -0.95 -7.00 15.50
C LYS A 62 -2.37 -7.07 16.07
N ALA A 63 -3.36 -6.62 15.30
CA ALA A 63 -4.76 -6.68 15.72
C ALA A 63 -5.23 -8.13 15.95
N ILE A 64 -4.86 -9.07 15.07
CA ILE A 64 -5.11 -10.50 15.27
C ILE A 64 -4.43 -10.99 16.55
N SER A 65 -3.18 -10.60 16.80
CA SER A 65 -2.41 -11.02 17.97
C SER A 65 -3.04 -10.50 19.28
N VAL A 66 -3.65 -9.32 19.28
CA VAL A 66 -4.42 -8.81 20.42
C VAL A 66 -5.69 -9.64 20.62
N ALA A 67 -6.44 -9.90 19.54
CA ALA A 67 -7.68 -10.66 19.60
C ALA A 67 -7.48 -12.12 20.03
N GLU A 68 -6.34 -12.73 19.70
CA GLU A 68 -5.99 -14.10 20.10
C GLU A 68 -5.77 -14.25 21.62
N ARG A 69 -5.43 -13.16 22.32
CA ARG A 69 -5.22 -13.19 23.79
C ARG A 69 -6.53 -13.32 24.56
N ASP A 70 -7.63 -12.80 24.01
CA ASP A 70 -8.97 -12.95 24.56
C ASP A 70 -10.02 -13.07 23.45
N PRO A 71 -10.12 -14.24 22.77
CA PRO A 71 -11.01 -14.41 21.64
C PRO A 71 -12.49 -14.27 22.03
N ALA A 72 -12.85 -14.62 23.27
CA ALA A 72 -14.21 -14.57 23.76
C ALA A 72 -14.74 -13.13 23.85
N TYR A 73 -13.89 -12.18 24.26
CA TYR A 73 -14.24 -10.75 24.28
C TYR A 73 -14.62 -10.22 22.89
N TYR A 74 -13.97 -10.73 21.84
CA TYR A 74 -14.23 -10.32 20.45
C TYR A 74 -15.24 -11.24 19.72
N GLY A 75 -15.81 -12.23 20.40
CA GLY A 75 -16.72 -13.20 19.78
C GLY A 75 -16.07 -14.06 18.69
N LEU A 76 -14.75 -14.24 18.76
CA LEU A 76 -13.97 -15.01 17.78
C LEU A 76 -13.70 -16.42 18.30
N ASN A 77 -13.71 -17.40 17.39
CA ASN A 77 -13.29 -18.76 17.68
C ASN A 77 -11.89 -19.02 17.10
N ASP A 78 -11.23 -20.09 17.57
CA ASP A 78 -9.88 -20.43 17.12
C ASP A 78 -9.80 -20.69 15.61
N ALA A 79 -10.87 -21.18 14.98
CA ALA A 79 -10.92 -21.41 13.55
C ALA A 79 -10.88 -20.09 12.77
N GLU A 80 -11.57 -19.07 13.26
CA GLU A 80 -11.58 -17.73 12.70
C GLU A 80 -10.22 -17.05 12.87
N ILE A 81 -9.63 -17.09 14.08
CA ILE A 81 -8.26 -16.58 14.30
C ILE A 81 -7.25 -17.23 13.35
N ARG A 82 -7.32 -18.56 13.17
CA ARG A 82 -6.46 -19.28 12.22
C ARG A 82 -6.68 -18.83 10.78
N ARG A 83 -7.93 -18.62 10.36
CA ARG A 83 -8.27 -18.13 9.01
C ARG A 83 -7.67 -16.74 8.78
N ARG A 84 -7.81 -15.84 9.75
CA ARG A 84 -7.24 -14.49 9.70
C ARG A 84 -5.72 -14.53 9.59
N ARG A 85 -5.02 -15.27 10.47
CA ARG A 85 -3.56 -15.47 10.39
C ARG A 85 -3.12 -16.03 9.04
N SER A 86 -3.82 -17.05 8.54
CA SER A 86 -3.48 -17.68 7.27
C SER A 86 -3.53 -16.68 6.13
N TRP A 87 -4.62 -15.92 6.03
CA TRP A 87 -4.77 -14.92 4.97
C TRP A 87 -3.73 -13.80 5.10
N THR A 88 -3.52 -13.25 6.31
CA THR A 88 -2.53 -12.19 6.56
C THR A 88 -1.11 -12.64 6.17
N ASN A 89 -0.73 -13.88 6.50
CA ASN A 89 0.56 -14.43 6.10
C ASN A 89 0.66 -14.64 4.58
N THR A 90 -0.40 -15.11 3.93
CA THR A 90 -0.44 -15.22 2.46
C THR A 90 -0.27 -13.85 1.80
N ALA A 91 -1.01 -12.84 2.24
CA ALA A 91 -0.92 -11.46 1.73
C ALA A 91 0.50 -10.90 1.92
N ARG A 92 1.08 -11.06 3.12
CA ARG A 92 2.47 -10.67 3.42
C ARG A 92 3.45 -11.25 2.41
N ASN A 93 3.36 -12.56 2.17
CA ASN A 93 4.28 -13.26 1.27
C ASN A 93 4.09 -12.85 -0.20
N GLN A 94 2.85 -12.61 -0.64
CA GLN A 94 2.56 -12.12 -1.99
C GLN A 94 3.22 -10.75 -2.23
N VAL A 95 3.04 -9.80 -1.32
CA VAL A 95 3.58 -8.44 -1.46
C VAL A 95 5.11 -8.45 -1.34
N LEU A 96 5.69 -9.25 -0.46
CA LEU A 96 7.15 -9.43 -0.38
C LEU A 96 7.73 -10.03 -1.66
N SER A 97 7.02 -10.97 -2.29
CA SER A 97 7.43 -11.55 -3.57
C SER A 97 7.40 -10.51 -4.69
N LEU A 98 6.31 -9.74 -4.79
CA LEU A 98 6.17 -8.66 -5.77
C LEU A 98 7.28 -7.63 -5.64
N ARG A 99 7.50 -7.12 -4.43
CA ARG A 99 8.59 -6.17 -4.13
C ARG A 99 9.95 -6.72 -4.58
N ARG A 100 10.29 -7.94 -4.18
CA ARG A 100 11.57 -8.56 -4.55
C ARG A 100 11.73 -8.68 -6.07
N ASN A 101 10.66 -9.02 -6.79
CA ASN A 101 10.70 -9.12 -8.25
C ASN A 101 10.94 -7.75 -8.91
N VAL A 102 10.34 -6.69 -8.38
CA VAL A 102 10.54 -5.31 -8.86
C VAL A 102 11.99 -4.87 -8.61
N GLU A 103 12.52 -5.11 -7.41
CA GLU A 103 13.91 -4.80 -7.07
C GLU A 103 14.90 -5.58 -7.94
N ALA A 104 14.64 -6.86 -8.21
CA ALA A 104 15.47 -7.69 -9.08
C ALA A 104 15.45 -7.23 -10.55
N GLY A 105 14.30 -6.78 -11.06
CA GLY A 105 14.24 -6.19 -12.41
C GLY A 105 14.92 -4.83 -12.50
N ARG A 106 14.88 -4.03 -11.42
CA ARG A 106 15.64 -2.78 -11.31
C ARG A 106 17.16 -3.02 -11.35
N GLN A 107 17.68 -4.06 -10.69
CA GLN A 107 19.13 -4.31 -10.68
C GLN A 107 19.69 -4.73 -12.04
N LYS A 108 18.88 -5.34 -12.92
CA LYS A 108 19.31 -5.67 -14.29
C LYS A 108 19.64 -4.44 -15.12
N THR A 109 19.00 -3.29 -14.85
CA THR A 109 19.26 -2.05 -15.61
C THR A 109 20.58 -1.39 -15.22
N LEU A 110 20.98 -1.45 -13.94
CA LEU A 110 22.27 -0.89 -13.48
C LEU A 110 23.50 -1.64 -14.00
N PHE A 111 23.37 -2.95 -14.27
CA PHE A 111 24.49 -3.80 -14.69
C PHE A 111 24.40 -4.28 -16.15
N GLY A 112 23.28 -4.03 -16.84
CA GLY A 112 23.00 -4.52 -18.20
C GLY A 112 23.69 -3.77 -19.34
N HIS A 113 24.42 -2.69 -19.07
CA HIS A 113 25.13 -1.93 -20.12
C HIS A 113 26.51 -2.51 -20.50
N SER A 114 26.90 -3.67 -19.95
CA SER A 114 28.17 -4.31 -20.30
C SER A 114 27.96 -5.51 -21.22
N THR A 115 28.50 -5.37 -22.43
CA THR A 115 28.81 -6.42 -23.41
C THR A 115 27.63 -7.01 -24.17
N ASN A 116 27.48 -6.62 -25.46
CA ASN A 116 27.15 -7.53 -26.56
C ASN A 116 27.24 -6.82 -27.92
N THR A 117 28.45 -6.71 -28.47
CA THR A 117 28.66 -6.68 -29.93
C THR A 117 30.08 -7.16 -30.26
N SER A 118 30.30 -8.48 -30.17
CA SER A 118 31.33 -9.12 -30.97
C SER A 118 30.72 -9.47 -32.33
N GLU A 119 31.36 -8.92 -33.38
CA GLU A 119 31.22 -9.23 -34.82
C GLU A 119 30.72 -8.06 -35.69
N SER A 120 31.64 -7.14 -36.02
CA SER A 120 31.93 -6.83 -37.43
C SER A 120 33.16 -5.91 -37.51
N ILE A 121 34.24 -6.50 -38.00
CA ILE A 121 35.57 -5.95 -38.14
C ILE A 121 35.61 -4.89 -39.27
N ARG A 122 36.24 -3.73 -38.97
CA ARG A 122 37.10 -2.90 -39.86
C ARG A 122 36.71 -1.55 -40.48
N SER A 123 35.51 -0.95 -40.33
CA SER A 123 35.22 0.28 -41.11
C SER A 123 34.59 1.50 -40.41
N LYS A 124 34.62 1.63 -39.08
CA LYS A 124 33.91 2.74 -38.38
C LYS A 124 34.70 3.50 -37.28
N LYS A 125 36.02 3.66 -37.42
CA LYS A 125 36.85 4.31 -36.37
C LYS A 125 36.49 5.77 -36.05
N HIS A 126 35.71 6.46 -36.89
CA HIS A 126 35.26 7.84 -36.66
C HIS A 126 33.79 8.00 -36.27
N ILE A 127 32.97 6.94 -36.33
CA ILE A 127 31.54 7.00 -35.92
C ILE A 127 31.36 6.42 -34.51
N SER A 128 32.29 5.56 -34.07
CA SER A 128 32.24 4.95 -32.74
C SER A 128 32.54 5.92 -31.59
N GLN A 129 33.45 6.90 -31.78
CA GLN A 129 33.80 7.84 -30.70
C GLN A 129 32.64 8.78 -30.33
N ASP A 130 31.94 9.34 -31.33
CA ASP A 130 30.78 10.20 -31.08
C ASP A 130 29.61 9.42 -30.46
N ASN A 131 29.42 8.16 -30.85
CA ASN A 131 28.41 7.29 -30.23
C ASN A 131 28.80 6.88 -28.80
N ASP A 132 30.07 6.61 -28.52
CA ASP A 132 30.53 6.27 -27.17
C ASP A 132 30.40 7.47 -26.21
N GLU A 133 30.70 8.69 -26.68
CA GLU A 133 30.53 9.92 -25.89
C GLU A 133 29.05 10.26 -25.67
N PHE A 134 28.21 10.09 -26.69
CA PHE A 134 26.76 10.25 -26.56
C PHE A 134 26.15 9.24 -25.58
N ILE A 135 26.51 7.95 -25.71
CA ILE A 135 26.03 6.87 -24.81
C ILE A 135 26.52 7.09 -23.38
N ALA A 136 27.78 7.50 -23.19
CA ALA A 136 28.30 7.81 -21.86
C ALA A 136 27.55 9.00 -21.24
N SER A 137 27.30 10.06 -22.01
CA SER A 137 26.57 11.23 -21.52
C SER A 137 25.11 10.92 -21.17
N GLU A 138 24.44 10.07 -21.96
CA GLU A 138 23.07 9.62 -21.69
C GLU A 138 23.04 8.70 -20.47
N SER A 139 24.00 7.78 -20.35
CA SER A 139 24.16 6.88 -19.21
C SER A 139 24.37 7.64 -17.90
N ASP A 140 25.21 8.68 -17.90
CA ASP A 140 25.44 9.53 -16.72
C ASP A 140 24.19 10.29 -16.32
N GLN A 141 23.41 10.78 -17.29
CA GLN A 141 22.13 11.44 -17.05
C GLN A 141 21.10 10.47 -16.45
N GLN A 142 21.03 9.24 -16.96
CA GLN A 142 20.16 8.19 -16.41
C GLN A 142 20.58 7.80 -14.99
N MET A 143 21.88 7.68 -14.71
CA MET A 143 22.41 7.38 -13.38
C MET A 143 22.06 8.47 -12.36
N LEU A 144 22.18 9.74 -12.73
CA LEU A 144 21.77 10.88 -11.88
C LEU A 144 20.27 10.86 -11.59
N LEU A 145 19.46 10.52 -12.59
CA LEU A 145 18.01 10.39 -12.43
C LEU A 145 17.64 9.27 -11.45
N ILE A 146 18.27 8.09 -11.58
CA ILE A 146 18.06 6.96 -10.68
C ILE A 146 18.46 7.30 -9.24
N LYS A 147 19.62 7.94 -9.06
CA LYS A 147 20.11 8.30 -7.72
C LYS A 147 19.17 9.28 -7.00
N ARG A 148 18.69 10.30 -7.73
CA ARG A 148 17.72 11.26 -7.19
C ARG A 148 16.42 10.57 -6.77
N GLN A 149 16.00 9.55 -7.51
CA GLN A 149 14.80 8.80 -7.22
C GLN A 149 14.95 7.88 -6.01
N ASP A 150 16.12 7.32 -5.75
CA ASP A 150 16.38 6.58 -4.50
C ASP A 150 16.22 7.48 -3.27
N GLU A 151 16.78 8.70 -3.31
CA GLU A 151 16.62 9.68 -2.24
C GLU A 151 15.14 10.07 -2.04
N GLU A 152 14.37 10.18 -3.14
CA GLU A 152 12.93 10.42 -3.07
C GLU A 152 12.13 9.21 -2.55
N LEU A 153 12.55 7.98 -2.85
CA LEU A 153 11.92 6.76 -2.34
C LEU A 153 12.10 6.63 -0.84
N ASP A 154 13.29 6.89 -0.31
CA ASP A 154 13.54 6.90 1.13
C ASP A 154 12.67 7.95 1.84
N ALA A 155 12.58 9.15 1.25
CA ALA A 155 11.71 10.21 1.77
C ALA A 155 10.21 9.85 1.70
N LEU A 156 9.80 9.17 0.63
CA LEU A 156 8.42 8.71 0.44
C LEU A 156 8.07 7.57 1.41
N SER A 157 8.99 6.63 1.63
CA SER A 157 8.84 5.54 2.61
C SER A 157 8.61 6.10 4.02
N ALA A 158 9.43 7.07 4.43
CA ALA A 158 9.22 7.80 5.69
C ALA A 158 7.90 8.57 5.73
N SER A 159 7.41 9.05 4.58
CA SER A 159 6.13 9.75 4.47
C SER A 159 4.94 8.81 4.55
N VAL A 160 5.01 7.62 3.93
CA VAL A 160 3.99 6.56 4.03
C VAL A 160 3.86 6.09 5.47
N GLN A 161 4.98 5.90 6.17
CA GLN A 161 4.94 5.52 7.60
C GLN A 161 4.28 6.60 8.46
N ARG A 162 4.56 7.89 8.19
CA ARG A 162 3.88 9.01 8.87
C ARG A 162 2.39 9.07 8.52
N ILE A 163 2.04 8.92 7.23
CA ILE A 163 0.65 8.96 6.75
C ILE A 163 -0.15 7.78 7.31
N GLY A 164 0.43 6.59 7.41
CA GLY A 164 -0.21 5.45 8.09
C GLY A 164 -0.53 5.77 9.54
N GLY A 165 0.41 6.39 10.27
CA GLY A 165 0.17 6.86 11.64
C GLY A 165 -0.94 7.93 11.75
N VAL A 166 -0.98 8.88 10.81
CA VAL A 166 -2.03 9.89 10.75
C VAL A 166 -3.38 9.27 10.36
N GLY A 167 -3.41 8.32 9.43
CA GLY A 167 -4.61 7.61 9.00
C GLY A 167 -5.25 6.82 10.14
N LEU A 168 -4.45 6.14 10.97
CA LEU A 168 -4.94 5.50 12.20
C LEU A 168 -5.52 6.51 13.18
N THR A 169 -4.84 7.65 13.37
CA THR A 169 -5.32 8.71 14.27
C THR A 169 -6.65 9.30 13.79
N ILE A 170 -6.81 9.50 12.48
CA ILE A 170 -8.06 9.98 11.88
C ILE A 170 -9.16 8.95 12.04
N HIS A 171 -8.86 7.66 11.83
CA HIS A 171 -9.84 6.59 12.02
C HIS A 171 -10.33 6.54 13.47
N ASP A 172 -9.43 6.58 14.45
CA ASP A 172 -9.77 6.60 15.88
C ASP A 172 -10.66 7.81 16.24
N GLU A 173 -10.34 8.99 15.69
CA GLU A 173 -11.14 10.20 15.86
C GLU A 173 -12.53 10.08 15.23
N LEU A 174 -12.64 9.52 14.02
CA LEU A 174 -13.93 9.28 13.35
C LEU A 174 -14.80 8.29 14.13
N VAL A 175 -14.21 7.21 14.65
CA VAL A 175 -14.91 6.25 15.52
C VAL A 175 -15.34 6.91 16.83
N GLY A 176 -14.52 7.81 17.39
CA GLY A 176 -14.88 8.64 18.53
C GLY A 176 -16.09 9.53 18.24
N GLN A 177 -16.10 10.19 17.08
CA GLN A 177 -17.20 11.04 16.62
C GLN A 177 -18.49 10.25 16.36
N GLU A 178 -18.42 9.04 15.82
CA GLU A 178 -19.57 8.15 15.63
C GLU A 178 -20.25 7.82 16.98
N LYS A 179 -19.46 7.50 18.01
CA LYS A 179 -19.98 7.24 19.36
C LYS A 179 -20.65 8.49 19.96
N LEU A 180 -20.03 9.65 19.80
CA LEU A 180 -20.56 10.94 20.24
C LEU A 180 -21.89 11.28 19.54
N LEU A 181 -22.01 11.00 18.25
CA LEU A 181 -23.25 11.18 17.50
C LEU A 181 -24.35 10.21 17.97
N GLY A 182 -23.98 8.96 18.30
CA GLY A 182 -24.90 7.99 18.89
C GLY A 182 -25.46 8.44 20.24
N GLU A 183 -24.61 8.97 21.11
CA GLU A 183 -25.00 9.52 22.41
C GLU A 183 -25.91 10.75 22.25
N LEU A 184 -25.54 11.67 21.36
CA LEU A 184 -26.36 12.85 21.05
C LEU A 184 -27.74 12.45 20.49
N SER A 185 -27.81 11.41 19.66
CA SER A 185 -29.08 10.91 19.13
C SER A 185 -29.96 10.33 20.23
N LEU A 186 -29.37 9.61 21.19
CA LEU A 186 -30.09 9.06 22.34
C LEU A 186 -30.62 10.17 23.26
N ASP A 187 -29.81 11.21 23.51
CA ASP A 187 -30.22 12.37 24.29
C ASP A 187 -31.34 13.16 23.60
N MET A 188 -31.26 13.29 22.27
CA MET A 188 -32.31 13.93 21.48
C MET A 188 -33.62 13.13 21.50
N GLU A 189 -33.55 11.80 21.39
CA GLU A 189 -34.73 10.93 21.51
C GLU A 189 -35.35 10.99 22.92
N THR A 190 -34.53 11.01 23.96
CA THR A 190 -34.98 11.16 25.35
C THR A 190 -35.64 12.52 25.58
N THR A 191 -35.09 13.58 24.98
CA THR A 191 -35.66 14.93 25.01
C THR A 191 -36.97 14.99 24.23
N SER A 192 -37.05 14.35 23.07
CA SER A 192 -38.26 14.24 22.26
C SER A 192 -39.38 13.53 23.03
N ASN A 193 -39.07 12.37 23.63
CA ASN A 193 -40.03 11.61 24.43
C ASN A 193 -40.54 12.40 25.65
N ARG A 194 -39.67 13.22 26.26
CA ARG A 194 -40.07 14.13 27.34
C ARG A 194 -40.97 15.26 26.86
N LEU A 195 -40.68 15.85 25.69
CA LEU A 195 -41.54 16.88 25.08
C LEU A 195 -42.91 16.32 24.72
N ASP A 196 -42.96 15.13 24.10
CA ASP A 196 -44.21 14.45 23.78
C ASP A 196 -45.03 14.18 25.05
N PHE A 197 -44.40 13.69 26.13
CA PHE A 197 -45.10 13.47 27.40
C PHE A 197 -45.71 14.76 27.96
N VAL A 198 -44.98 15.88 27.93
CA VAL A 198 -45.49 17.20 28.36
C VAL A 198 -46.64 17.68 27.47
N GLN A 199 -46.57 17.41 26.17
CA GLN A 199 -47.60 17.79 25.22
C GLN A 199 -48.89 16.98 25.43
N PHE A 200 -48.80 15.65 25.63
CA PHE A 200 -49.95 14.81 25.93
C PHE A 200 -50.60 15.13 27.29
N SER A 201 -49.80 15.46 28.30
CA SER A 201 -50.30 15.82 29.64
C SER A 201 -50.88 17.24 29.71
N SER A 202 -50.59 18.11 28.73
CA SER A 202 -51.21 19.44 28.62
C SER A 202 -52.52 19.45 27.80
N ILE A 203 -52.86 18.33 27.15
CA ILE A 203 -54.06 18.19 26.29
C ILE A 203 -55.15 17.33 26.97
N SER A 204 -54.85 16.66 28.09
CA SER A 204 -55.85 16.01 28.97
C SER A 204 -56.23 16.91 30.14
#